data_AF-A0A1X0P7H5-F1
#
_entry.id   AF-A0A1X0P7H5-F1
#
_cell.length_a   1.000
_cell.length_b   1.000
_cell.length_c   1.000
_cell.angle_alpha   90.00
_cell.angle_beta   90.00
_cell.angle_gamma   90.00
#
_symmetry.space_group_name_H-M   'P 1'
#
loop_
_entity.id
_entity.type
_entity.pdbx_description
1 polymer ?
#
loop_
_entity_poly.entity_id
_entity_poly.type
_entity_poly.pdbx_seq_one_letter_code
_entity_poly.pdbx_strand_id
1 'polypeptide(L)'
;MEDVDPSTPSPASSTSNAGIAPLFIPLDIDAPLPSKDYVRFIALSGANDTGNKKKGQNGDSNANNVLNGVKNLCSGEGDDSVVRRDFALHMRGARLCRLLETMLDAADLQIGESLYDMDDGRSMNKSHRGKDPSDNIPPVVLPQATERGCNALFFYLEMTTTRLPTVLSKPLRAPLEELVQPWELKFLLCNCMDDATSHSIAKQISNTRAESKKGNCDDFDATASYYRVILNGAPKSLDLLLEVAMLSDFLLIEPLRQLTCAFLASLALNAPSENELLRLCGLQRALTEEELDPVYAQFPFLRPENVSEA
;
A
#
# COMPACT_ATOMS: atom_id res chain seq x y z
N MET A 1 1.14 -46.74 59.92
CA MET A 1 0.34 -47.24 58.79
C MET A 1 -0.84 -46.28 58.69
N GLU A 2 -0.62 -45.21 57.96
CA GLU A 2 -1.62 -44.19 57.63
C GLU A 2 -1.49 -43.98 56.12
N ASP A 3 -2.58 -44.24 55.41
CA ASP A 3 -2.68 -44.15 53.95
C ASP A 3 -2.81 -42.69 53.53
N VAL A 4 -1.87 -42.21 52.72
CA VAL A 4 -1.92 -40.90 52.07
C VAL A 4 -2.33 -41.12 50.62
N ASP A 5 -3.51 -40.64 50.27
CA ASP A 5 -4.13 -40.74 48.95
C ASP A 5 -3.74 -39.50 48.10
N PRO A 6 -2.96 -39.62 47.01
CA PRO A 6 -2.55 -38.49 46.20
C PRO A 6 -3.35 -38.47 44.90
N SER A 7 -4.52 -37.84 44.90
CA SER A 7 -5.31 -37.67 43.67
C SER A 7 -6.27 -36.47 43.73
N THR A 8 -5.72 -35.27 43.56
CA THR A 8 -6.52 -34.12 43.09
C THR A 8 -5.76 -33.41 41.97
N PRO A 9 -6.09 -33.65 40.69
CA PRO A 9 -5.54 -32.84 39.61
C PRO A 9 -6.17 -31.44 39.69
N SER A 10 -5.32 -30.44 39.93
CA SER A 10 -5.67 -29.04 39.72
C SER A 10 -6.27 -28.85 38.31
N PRO A 11 -7.38 -28.12 38.15
CA PRO A 11 -7.89 -27.81 36.83
C PRO A 11 -6.83 -26.99 36.10
N ALA A 12 -6.30 -27.57 35.02
CA ALA A 12 -5.48 -26.86 34.06
C ALA A 12 -6.30 -25.66 33.60
N SER A 13 -5.86 -24.46 34.00
CA SER A 13 -6.29 -23.23 33.38
C SER A 13 -5.90 -23.32 31.92
N SER A 14 -6.86 -23.64 31.06
CA SER A 14 -6.75 -23.40 29.64
C SER A 14 -6.66 -21.88 29.48
N THR A 15 -5.44 -21.35 29.52
CA THR A 15 -5.13 -20.04 28.96
C THR A 15 -5.50 -20.14 27.48
N SER A 16 -6.74 -19.79 27.16
CA SER A 16 -7.10 -19.36 25.82
C SER A 16 -6.10 -18.26 25.49
N ASN A 17 -5.15 -18.55 24.61
CA ASN A 17 -4.34 -17.51 23.97
C ASN A 17 -5.36 -16.54 23.40
N ALA A 18 -5.59 -15.42 24.10
CA ALA A 18 -6.45 -14.36 23.64
C ALA A 18 -5.81 -13.89 22.33
N GLY A 19 -6.38 -14.37 21.21
CA GLY A 19 -5.81 -14.17 19.89
C GLY A 19 -5.68 -12.68 19.65
N ILE A 20 -4.48 -12.24 19.30
CA ILE A 20 -4.25 -10.86 18.90
C ILE A 20 -5.22 -10.56 17.75
N ALA A 21 -6.07 -9.55 17.91
CA ALA A 21 -7.06 -9.19 16.89
C ALA A 21 -6.35 -8.88 15.55
N PRO A 22 -6.92 -9.27 14.40
CA PRO A 22 -6.31 -9.03 13.09
C PRO A 22 -6.13 -7.53 12.85
N LEU A 23 -5.05 -7.16 12.16
CA LEU A 23 -4.77 -5.75 11.92
C LEU A 23 -5.83 -5.11 11.01
N PHE A 24 -6.33 -5.84 10.02
CA PHE A 24 -7.38 -5.36 9.14
C PHE A 24 -8.40 -6.46 8.80
N ILE A 25 -9.64 -6.07 8.51
CA ILE A 25 -10.72 -6.96 8.09
C ILE A 25 -11.47 -6.30 6.92
N PRO A 26 -11.63 -6.95 5.75
CA PRO A 26 -12.52 -6.45 4.71
C PRO A 26 -13.97 -6.47 5.20
N LEU A 27 -14.72 -5.43 4.90
CA LEU A 27 -16.12 -5.29 5.32
C LEU A 27 -17.05 -5.27 4.11
N ASP A 28 -18.27 -5.78 4.32
CA ASP A 28 -19.38 -5.43 3.45
C ASP A 28 -19.70 -3.93 3.62
N ILE A 29 -20.28 -3.34 2.57
CA ILE A 29 -20.66 -1.91 2.56
C ILE A 29 -21.59 -1.64 3.75
N ASP A 30 -21.23 -0.67 4.57
CA ASP A 30 -21.97 -0.22 5.76
C ASP A 30 -22.13 -1.29 6.89
N ALA A 31 -21.44 -2.43 6.81
CA ALA A 31 -21.43 -3.44 7.89
C ALA A 31 -20.80 -2.87 9.17
N PRO A 32 -21.29 -3.15 10.39
CA PRO A 32 -20.75 -2.57 11.62
C PRO A 32 -19.27 -2.94 11.85
N LEU A 33 -18.55 -2.07 12.57
CA LEU A 33 -17.16 -2.36 12.94
C LEU A 33 -17.10 -3.54 13.94
N PRO A 34 -16.05 -4.39 13.86
CA PRO A 34 -15.92 -5.55 14.75
C PRO A 34 -15.81 -5.18 16.23
N SER A 35 -15.13 -4.07 16.54
CA SER A 35 -15.04 -3.48 17.88
C SER A 35 -14.74 -1.99 17.76
N LYS A 36 -14.77 -1.30 18.90
CA LYS A 36 -14.34 0.10 19.01
C LYS A 36 -12.86 0.33 18.66
N ASP A 37 -12.05 -0.73 18.64
CA ASP A 37 -10.60 -0.65 18.37
C ASP A 37 -10.28 -0.65 16.87
N TYR A 38 -11.29 -0.47 16.02
CA TYR A 38 -11.17 -0.38 14.58
C TYR A 38 -11.65 0.97 14.06
N VAL A 39 -11.01 1.43 12.98
CA VAL A 39 -11.39 2.61 12.20
C VAL A 39 -11.84 2.13 10.83
N ARG A 40 -12.92 2.71 10.29
CA ARG A 40 -13.39 2.40 8.94
C ARG A 40 -12.51 3.08 7.90
N PHE A 41 -12.05 2.31 6.93
CA PHE A 41 -11.41 2.76 5.71
C PHE A 41 -12.34 2.51 4.53
N ILE A 42 -12.47 3.48 3.63
CA ILE A 42 -13.29 3.38 2.42
C ILE A 42 -12.39 3.66 1.23
N ALA A 43 -12.10 2.64 0.44
CA ALA A 43 -11.36 2.74 -0.81
C ALA A 43 -12.33 2.98 -1.96
N LEU A 44 -12.03 3.98 -2.79
CA LEU A 44 -12.82 4.35 -3.97
C LEU A 44 -11.94 4.21 -5.22
N SER A 45 -12.33 3.38 -6.17
CA SER A 45 -11.62 3.17 -7.44
C SER A 45 -12.55 3.34 -8.65
N GLY A 46 -11.98 3.58 -9.84
CA GLY A 46 -12.77 3.64 -11.07
C GLY A 46 -13.17 2.24 -11.54
N ALA A 47 -14.30 2.11 -12.25
CA ALA A 47 -14.75 0.84 -12.82
C ALA A 47 -13.67 0.17 -13.68
N ASN A 48 -12.88 0.98 -14.38
CA ASN A 48 -11.84 0.57 -15.31
C ASN A 48 -10.61 -0.04 -14.62
N ASP A 49 -10.47 0.12 -13.30
CA ASP A 49 -9.35 -0.41 -12.51
C ASP A 49 -9.57 -1.88 -12.08
N THR A 50 -10.77 -2.44 -12.34
CA THR A 50 -11.07 -3.84 -12.04
C THR A 50 -10.38 -4.76 -13.05
N GLY A 51 -9.09 -5.03 -12.80
CA GLY A 51 -8.24 -5.92 -13.58
C GLY A 51 -8.96 -7.20 -14.02
N ASN A 52 -9.11 -7.35 -15.34
CA ASN A 52 -9.22 -8.60 -16.09
C ASN A 52 -9.89 -9.80 -15.38
N LYS A 53 -11.21 -9.72 -15.16
CA LYS A 53 -12.07 -10.91 -15.19
C LYS A 53 -12.71 -11.08 -16.57
N LYS A 54 -11.93 -11.13 -17.64
CA LYS A 54 -12.43 -11.58 -18.95
C LYS A 54 -12.38 -13.11 -19.05
N LYS A 55 -13.52 -13.74 -18.78
CA LYS A 55 -13.89 -15.02 -19.42
C LYS A 55 -13.94 -14.77 -20.93
N GLY A 56 -13.38 -15.71 -21.69
CA GLY A 56 -12.83 -15.49 -23.02
C GLY A 56 -13.76 -14.89 -24.08
N GLN A 57 -13.14 -14.18 -25.01
CA GLN A 57 -13.59 -14.06 -26.39
C GLN A 57 -12.37 -13.77 -27.25
N ASN A 58 -12.09 -14.69 -28.19
CA ASN A 58 -11.14 -14.51 -29.27
C ASN A 58 -11.55 -13.33 -30.14
N GLY A 59 -10.61 -12.45 -30.47
CA GLY A 59 -10.80 -11.40 -31.45
C GLY A 59 -9.53 -10.58 -31.62
N ASP A 60 -8.81 -10.84 -32.71
CA ASP A 60 -7.72 -10.00 -33.21
C ASP A 60 -8.16 -8.54 -33.24
N SER A 61 -7.39 -7.64 -32.63
CA SER A 61 -7.60 -6.19 -32.79
C SER A 61 -6.32 -5.39 -32.63
N ASN A 62 -6.12 -4.56 -33.64
CA ASN A 62 -5.00 -3.70 -33.97
C ASN A 62 -4.53 -2.77 -32.83
N ALA A 63 -3.22 -2.64 -32.70
CA ALA A 63 -2.55 -1.64 -31.87
C ALA A 63 -2.53 -0.29 -32.59
N ASN A 64 -3.35 0.68 -32.15
CA ASN A 64 -3.23 2.10 -32.54
C ASN A 64 -4.11 3.03 -31.66
N ASN A 65 -4.08 2.92 -30.33
CA ASN A 65 -4.85 3.87 -29.49
C ASN A 65 -4.31 4.05 -28.05
N VAL A 66 -3.09 4.56 -27.89
CA VAL A 66 -2.48 4.81 -26.55
C VAL A 66 -2.07 6.27 -26.32
N LEU A 67 -2.48 7.22 -27.18
CA LEU A 67 -2.10 8.64 -27.04
C LEU A 67 -3.16 9.56 -26.40
N ASN A 68 -4.10 9.01 -25.62
CA ASN A 68 -5.14 9.79 -24.92
C ASN A 68 -5.02 9.78 -23.37
N GLY A 69 -3.87 9.42 -22.81
CA GLY A 69 -3.69 9.20 -21.37
C GLY A 69 -3.61 10.43 -20.45
N VAL A 70 -3.60 11.67 -20.98
CA VAL A 70 -3.32 12.87 -20.14
C VAL A 70 -4.42 13.94 -20.20
N LYS A 71 -5.54 13.73 -20.91
CA LYS A 71 -6.62 14.73 -21.06
C LYS A 71 -7.97 14.38 -20.43
N ASN A 72 -8.12 13.24 -19.75
CA ASN A 72 -9.44 12.77 -19.29
C ASN A 72 -9.74 12.94 -17.78
N LEU A 73 -9.00 13.78 -17.04
CA LEU A 73 -9.29 13.99 -15.62
C LEU A 73 -10.53 14.87 -15.33
N CYS A 74 -11.14 15.55 -16.33
CA CYS A 74 -12.20 16.53 -16.03
C CYS A 74 -13.45 16.53 -16.93
N SER A 75 -13.63 15.60 -17.87
CA SER A 75 -14.88 15.60 -18.67
C SER A 75 -15.10 14.28 -19.41
N GLY A 76 -15.80 13.38 -18.74
CA GLY A 76 -16.46 12.23 -19.35
C GLY A 76 -17.83 12.04 -18.69
N GLU A 77 -18.90 12.46 -19.37
CA GLU A 77 -20.29 12.09 -19.04
C GLU A 77 -20.56 10.62 -19.44
N GLY A 78 -19.70 9.72 -18.97
CA GLY A 78 -19.96 8.28 -18.91
C GLY A 78 -20.28 7.95 -17.45
N ASP A 79 -21.24 7.07 -17.22
CA ASP A 79 -21.58 6.54 -15.90
C ASP A 79 -20.40 5.68 -15.38
N ASP A 80 -19.30 6.34 -15.01
CA ASP A 80 -18.11 5.73 -14.45
C ASP A 80 -18.48 5.23 -13.06
N SER A 81 -18.89 3.97 -12.99
CA SER A 81 -19.32 3.36 -11.74
C SER A 81 -18.14 3.30 -10.77
N VAL A 82 -18.13 4.20 -9.78
CA VAL A 82 -17.13 4.19 -8.70
C VAL A 82 -17.30 2.90 -7.89
N VAL A 83 -16.23 2.11 -7.77
CA VAL A 83 -16.20 0.89 -6.96
C VAL A 83 -15.80 1.27 -5.54
N ARG A 84 -16.72 1.07 -4.59
CA ARG A 84 -16.50 1.27 -3.16
C ARG A 84 -16.12 -0.04 -2.47
N ARG A 85 -15.08 0.00 -1.64
CA ARG A 85 -14.64 -1.11 -0.77
C ARG A 85 -14.41 -0.59 0.65
N ASP A 86 -14.95 -1.29 1.63
CA ASP A 86 -14.84 -0.91 3.03
C ASP A 86 -13.88 -1.87 3.76
N PHE A 87 -13.10 -1.34 4.69
CA PHE A 87 -12.18 -2.09 5.55
C PHE A 87 -12.30 -1.60 6.99
N ALA A 88 -12.11 -2.50 7.94
CA ALA A 88 -11.84 -2.15 9.33
C ALA A 88 -10.33 -2.24 9.56
N LEU A 89 -9.67 -1.14 9.89
CA LEU A 89 -8.26 -1.12 10.30
C LEU A 89 -8.16 -0.94 11.81
N HIS A 90 -7.49 -1.84 12.50
CA HIS A 90 -7.30 -1.77 13.94
C HIS A 90 -6.46 -0.52 14.29
N MET A 91 -6.80 0.17 15.38
CA MET A 91 -6.07 1.32 15.92
C MET A 91 -4.55 1.12 16.00
N ARG A 92 -4.07 -0.11 16.26
CA ARG A 92 -2.64 -0.44 16.27
C ARG A 92 -1.97 -0.19 14.92
N GLY A 93 -2.66 -0.55 13.83
CA GLY A 93 -2.20 -0.27 12.47
C GLY A 93 -2.42 1.18 12.09
N ALA A 94 -3.56 1.75 12.48
CA ALA A 94 -3.86 3.15 12.20
C ALA A 94 -2.82 4.10 12.82
N ARG A 95 -2.32 3.83 14.04
CA ARG A 95 -1.25 4.63 14.67
C ARG A 95 0.11 4.57 13.96
N LEU A 96 0.31 3.64 13.02
CA LEU A 96 1.49 3.64 12.16
C LEU A 96 1.38 4.64 11.00
N CYS A 97 0.20 5.23 10.80
CA CYS A 97 -0.05 6.28 9.82
C CYS A 97 -0.10 7.62 10.54
N ARG A 98 0.87 8.52 10.28
CA ARG A 98 0.98 9.79 11.02
C ARG A 98 -0.27 10.67 10.87
N LEU A 99 -0.92 10.62 9.72
CA LEU A 99 -2.19 11.33 9.49
C LEU A 99 -3.28 10.89 10.47
N LEU A 100 -3.39 9.58 10.71
CA LEU A 100 -4.42 9.00 11.57
C LEU A 100 -4.07 9.11 13.03
N GLU A 101 -2.79 9.04 13.39
CA GLU A 101 -2.33 9.22 14.77
C GLU A 101 -2.86 10.53 15.35
N THR A 102 -2.76 11.64 14.61
CA THR A 102 -3.30 12.94 15.04
C THR A 102 -4.82 12.92 15.20
N MET A 103 -5.54 12.21 14.31
CA MET A 103 -7.00 12.07 14.41
C MET A 103 -7.42 11.23 15.62
N LEU A 104 -6.68 10.15 15.91
CA LEU A 104 -6.93 9.27 17.05
C LEU A 104 -6.64 9.98 18.37
N ASP A 105 -5.54 10.72 18.46
CA ASP A 105 -5.19 11.48 19.66
C ASP A 105 -6.24 12.56 19.97
N ALA A 106 -6.80 13.21 18.94
CA ALA A 106 -7.91 14.16 19.10
C ALA A 106 -9.20 13.47 19.60
N ALA A 107 -9.49 12.25 19.13
CA ALA A 107 -10.64 11.48 19.60
C ALA A 107 -10.47 11.02 21.05
N ASP A 108 -9.26 10.61 21.44
CA ASP A 108 -8.94 10.19 22.81
C ASP A 108 -9.12 11.34 23.82
N LEU A 109 -8.77 12.58 23.44
CA LEU A 109 -8.94 13.76 24.29
C LEU A 109 -10.42 14.10 24.56
N GLN A 110 -11.30 13.94 23.56
CA GLN A 110 -12.73 14.24 23.69
C GLN A 110 -13.46 13.29 24.66
N ILE A 111 -12.97 12.05 24.80
CA ILE A 111 -13.54 11.07 25.74
C ILE A 111 -13.32 11.52 27.20
N GLY A 112 -12.23 12.25 27.47
CA GLY A 112 -11.89 12.73 28.82
C GLY A 112 -12.79 13.86 29.32
N GLU A 113 -13.19 14.79 28.45
CA GLU A 113 -13.97 15.98 28.84
C GLU A 113 -15.42 15.65 29.22
N SER A 114 -16.02 14.64 28.57
CA SER A 114 -17.42 14.25 28.83
C SER A 114 -17.65 13.66 30.22
N LEU A 115 -16.62 13.23 30.95
CA LEU A 115 -16.79 12.62 32.27
C LEU A 115 -16.89 13.63 33.42
N TYR A 116 -16.51 14.90 33.20
CA TYR A 116 -16.43 15.91 34.26
C TYR A 116 -17.69 16.79 34.42
N ASP A 117 -18.68 16.66 33.53
CA ASP A 117 -19.93 17.46 33.56
C ASP A 117 -21.08 16.81 34.37
N MET A 118 -20.78 15.81 35.22
CA MET A 118 -21.79 15.02 35.93
C MET A 118 -22.03 15.40 37.39
N ASP A 119 -21.47 16.49 37.92
CA ASP A 119 -21.60 16.85 39.34
C ASP A 119 -22.29 18.20 39.60
N ASP A 120 -23.39 18.48 38.90
CA ASP A 120 -24.33 19.52 39.33
C ASP A 120 -25.76 18.94 39.38
N GLY A 121 -26.17 18.55 40.59
CA GLY A 121 -27.28 17.64 40.90
C GLY A 121 -28.70 18.13 40.60
N ARG A 122 -29.03 18.44 39.34
CA ARG A 122 -30.41 18.63 38.87
C ARG A 122 -30.58 18.29 37.38
N SER A 123 -30.88 17.03 37.06
CA SER A 123 -31.63 16.75 35.84
C SER A 123 -32.32 15.39 35.91
N MET A 124 -33.62 15.42 36.19
CA MET A 124 -34.47 14.25 36.03
C MET A 124 -34.90 14.11 34.57
N ASN A 125 -34.83 12.88 34.07
CA ASN A 125 -35.59 12.34 32.93
C ASN A 125 -35.26 12.93 31.54
N LYS A 126 -34.09 12.58 31.01
CA LYS A 126 -33.93 12.43 29.55
C LYS A 126 -33.30 11.07 29.26
N SER A 127 -34.09 10.17 28.69
CA SER A 127 -33.65 8.92 28.09
C SER A 127 -32.82 9.25 26.83
N HIS A 128 -31.56 9.66 27.03
CA HIS A 128 -30.59 9.72 25.95
C HIS A 128 -30.21 8.31 25.56
N ARG A 129 -30.76 7.88 24.43
CA ARG A 129 -30.31 6.73 23.65
C ARG A 129 -28.79 6.81 23.55
N GLY A 130 -28.08 5.88 24.18
CA GLY A 130 -26.63 5.81 24.20
C GLY A 130 -26.09 5.85 22.78
N LYS A 131 -25.41 6.93 22.44
CA LYS A 131 -24.64 7.05 21.21
C LYS A 131 -23.26 6.53 21.59
N ASP A 132 -22.89 5.38 21.05
CA ASP A 132 -21.63 4.73 21.42
C ASP A 132 -20.46 5.66 21.11
N PRO A 133 -19.49 5.84 22.03
CA PRO A 133 -18.37 6.76 21.83
C PRO A 133 -17.45 6.37 20.65
N SER A 134 -17.59 5.15 20.11
CA SER A 134 -16.96 4.71 18.86
C SER A 134 -17.54 5.36 17.60
N ASP A 135 -18.69 6.05 17.68
CA ASP A 135 -19.27 6.81 16.57
C ASP A 135 -18.49 8.11 16.25
N ASN A 136 -17.45 8.43 17.02
CA ASN A 136 -16.79 9.73 16.95
C ASN A 136 -15.66 9.81 15.90
N ILE A 137 -15.12 8.68 15.43
CA ILE A 137 -14.05 8.71 14.42
C ILE A 137 -14.67 8.60 13.02
N PRO A 138 -14.59 9.65 12.18
CA PRO A 138 -15.14 9.60 10.84
C PRO A 138 -14.39 8.55 9.98
N PRO A 139 -15.07 7.87 9.03
CA PRO A 139 -14.42 6.98 8.09
C PRO A 139 -13.31 7.70 7.29
N VAL A 140 -12.20 7.02 7.08
CA VAL A 140 -11.10 7.51 6.26
C VAL A 140 -11.36 7.11 4.81
N VAL A 141 -11.58 8.10 3.95
CA VAL A 141 -11.82 7.88 2.52
C VAL A 141 -10.50 7.98 1.76
N LEU A 142 -10.16 6.93 1.03
CA LEU A 142 -8.99 6.84 0.15
C LEU A 142 -9.46 6.97 -1.30
N PRO A 143 -9.33 8.16 -1.92
CA PRO A 143 -9.68 8.33 -3.32
C PRO A 143 -8.66 7.62 -4.20
N GLN A 144 -9.12 7.06 -5.32
CA GLN A 144 -8.28 6.34 -6.29
C GLN A 144 -7.51 5.17 -5.68
N ALA A 145 -8.13 4.50 -4.71
CA ALA A 145 -7.56 3.34 -4.03
C ALA A 145 -8.32 2.08 -4.45
N THR A 146 -7.59 1.10 -4.96
CA THR A 146 -8.08 -0.24 -5.25
C THR A 146 -8.09 -1.08 -3.98
N GLU A 147 -8.88 -2.16 -4.01
CA GLU A 147 -8.87 -3.17 -2.96
C GLU A 147 -7.47 -3.77 -2.75
N ARG A 148 -6.72 -3.92 -3.86
CA ARG A 148 -5.42 -4.58 -3.88
C ARG A 148 -4.33 -3.67 -3.30
N GLY A 149 -4.34 -2.37 -3.62
CA GLY A 149 -3.45 -1.39 -2.99
C GLY A 149 -3.67 -1.28 -1.49
N CYS A 150 -4.93 -1.24 -1.04
CA CYS A 150 -5.26 -1.25 0.38
C CYS A 150 -4.77 -2.53 1.07
N ASN A 151 -4.99 -3.71 0.48
CA ASN A 151 -4.50 -4.97 1.02
C ASN A 151 -2.96 -5.01 1.11
N ALA A 152 -2.24 -4.53 0.09
CA ALA A 152 -0.79 -4.44 0.13
C ALA A 152 -0.29 -3.50 1.24
N LEU A 153 -0.93 -2.34 1.38
CA LEU A 153 -0.62 -1.36 2.43
C LEU A 153 -0.87 -1.94 3.83
N PHE A 154 -2.04 -2.53 4.08
CA PHE A 154 -2.35 -3.11 5.39
C PHE A 154 -1.47 -4.32 5.72
N PHE A 155 -1.12 -5.12 4.71
CA PHE A 155 -0.16 -6.21 4.88
C PHE A 155 1.22 -5.69 5.27
N TYR A 156 1.69 -4.59 4.67
CA TYR A 156 2.92 -3.93 5.11
C TYR A 156 2.84 -3.50 6.56
N LEU A 157 1.77 -2.79 6.95
CA LEU A 157 1.57 -2.35 8.33
C LEU A 157 1.61 -3.54 9.30
N GLU A 158 0.96 -4.65 8.96
CA GLU A 158 0.99 -5.89 9.73
C GLU A 158 2.41 -6.44 9.89
N MET A 159 3.20 -6.49 8.80
CA MET A 159 4.60 -6.90 8.88
C MET A 159 5.42 -5.99 9.82
N THR A 160 5.20 -4.68 9.76
CA THR A 160 5.93 -3.72 10.62
C THR A 160 5.58 -3.80 12.10
N THR A 161 4.47 -4.44 12.48
CA THR A 161 4.17 -4.71 13.90
C THR A 161 5.15 -5.71 14.52
N THR A 162 5.84 -6.52 13.71
CA THR A 162 6.78 -7.56 14.17
C THR A 162 8.19 -7.40 13.59
N ARG A 163 8.39 -6.44 12.68
CA ARG A 163 9.64 -6.22 11.94
C ARG A 163 9.95 -4.74 11.89
N LEU A 164 11.22 -4.39 12.03
CA LEU A 164 11.67 -3.02 11.91
C LEU A 164 11.96 -2.69 10.43
N PRO A 165 11.33 -1.66 9.84
CA PRO A 165 11.68 -1.16 8.51
C PRO A 165 13.11 -0.65 8.45
N THR A 166 13.72 -0.72 7.28
CA THR A 166 15.03 -0.13 7.06
C THR A 166 14.93 1.39 6.92
N VAL A 167 15.85 2.11 7.55
CA VAL A 167 15.99 3.55 7.36
C VAL A 167 16.89 3.79 6.16
N LEU A 168 16.30 4.25 5.06
CA LEU A 168 17.03 4.52 3.81
C LEU A 168 17.57 5.95 3.81
N SER A 169 18.89 6.09 3.68
CA SER A 169 19.52 7.40 3.49
C SER A 169 19.30 7.92 2.07
N LYS A 170 19.09 9.23 1.92
CA LYS A 170 19.05 9.91 0.62
C LYS A 170 20.40 10.60 0.35
N PRO A 171 20.99 10.52 -0.86
CA PRO A 171 20.62 9.65 -1.98
C PRO A 171 20.94 8.17 -1.70
N LEU A 172 20.43 7.26 -2.54
CA LEU A 172 20.80 5.84 -2.47
C LEU A 172 22.31 5.70 -2.68
N ARG A 173 22.98 5.01 -1.76
CA ARG A 173 24.45 4.86 -1.75
C ARG A 173 24.95 3.52 -2.33
N ALA A 174 24.03 2.60 -2.58
CA ALA A 174 24.30 1.24 -3.07
C ALA A 174 23.04 0.72 -3.80
N PRO A 175 23.13 -0.42 -4.52
CA PRO A 175 21.96 -1.13 -5.02
C PRO A 175 20.95 -1.40 -3.90
N LEU A 176 19.65 -1.34 -4.22
CA LEU A 176 18.61 -1.38 -3.20
C LEU A 176 18.63 -2.67 -2.38
N GLU A 177 18.99 -3.79 -2.99
CA GLU A 177 19.07 -5.11 -2.37
C GLU A 177 20.10 -5.19 -1.25
N GLU A 178 21.13 -4.34 -1.30
CA GLU A 178 22.12 -4.19 -0.23
C GLU A 178 21.65 -3.25 0.87
N LEU A 179 20.67 -2.38 0.56
CA LEU A 179 20.17 -1.34 1.46
C LEU A 179 18.92 -1.73 2.24
N VAL A 180 18.14 -2.71 1.79
CA VAL A 180 16.87 -3.10 2.43
C VAL A 180 16.92 -4.50 3.01
N GLN A 181 16.04 -4.80 3.97
CA GLN A 181 15.89 -6.15 4.46
C GLN A 181 15.32 -7.07 3.37
N PRO A 182 15.67 -8.38 3.36
CA PRO A 182 15.14 -9.33 2.38
C PRO A 182 13.60 -9.41 2.36
N TRP A 183 12.94 -9.13 3.49
CA TRP A 183 11.49 -9.12 3.55
C TRP A 183 10.86 -7.91 2.88
N GLU A 184 11.52 -6.75 2.90
CA GLU A 184 11.06 -5.51 2.25
C GLU A 184 11.15 -5.67 0.73
N LEU A 185 12.28 -6.20 0.24
CA LEU A 185 12.42 -6.52 -1.17
C LEU A 185 11.38 -7.57 -1.62
N LYS A 186 11.17 -8.62 -0.83
CA LYS A 186 10.13 -9.62 -1.11
C LYS A 186 8.73 -8.99 -1.15
N PHE A 187 8.43 -8.09 -0.21
CA PHE A 187 7.17 -7.36 -0.18
C PHE A 187 6.96 -6.56 -1.47
N LEU A 188 7.97 -5.79 -1.89
CA LEU A 188 7.90 -5.02 -3.14
C LEU A 188 7.66 -5.92 -4.37
N LEU A 189 8.40 -7.02 -4.49
CA LEU A 189 8.33 -7.90 -5.66
C LEU A 189 7.08 -8.79 -5.70
N CYS A 190 6.55 -9.19 -4.54
CA CYS A 190 5.46 -10.17 -4.44
C CYS A 190 4.11 -9.56 -4.07
N ASN A 191 4.08 -8.40 -3.41
CA ASN A 191 2.85 -7.78 -2.90
C ASN A 191 2.54 -6.43 -3.57
N CYS A 192 3.52 -5.78 -4.20
CA CYS A 192 3.32 -4.49 -4.87
C CYS A 192 3.38 -4.56 -6.41
N MET A 193 3.52 -5.74 -7.02
CA MET A 193 3.49 -5.90 -8.48
C MET A 193 2.17 -6.51 -8.94
N ASP A 194 1.87 -6.46 -10.24
CA ASP A 194 0.75 -7.24 -10.79
C ASP A 194 0.97 -8.75 -10.62
N ASP A 195 -0.13 -9.52 -10.58
CA ASP A 195 -0.04 -10.96 -10.29
C ASP A 195 0.86 -11.68 -11.30
N ALA A 196 0.76 -11.37 -12.61
CA ALA A 196 1.55 -12.05 -13.62
C ALA A 196 3.05 -11.75 -13.45
N THR A 197 3.41 -10.50 -13.12
CA THR A 197 4.78 -10.11 -12.81
C THR A 197 5.29 -10.76 -11.54
N SER A 198 4.55 -10.71 -10.43
CA SER A 198 4.94 -11.36 -9.16
C SER A 198 5.15 -12.86 -9.31
N HIS A 199 4.27 -13.56 -10.04
CA HIS A 199 4.41 -15.00 -10.29
C HIS A 199 5.65 -15.30 -11.15
N SER A 200 5.93 -14.47 -12.15
CA SER A 200 7.10 -14.62 -13.03
C SER A 200 8.42 -14.41 -12.26
N ILE A 201 8.47 -13.40 -11.39
CA ILE A 201 9.60 -13.14 -10.50
C ILE A 201 9.80 -14.31 -9.53
N ALA A 202 8.73 -14.78 -8.88
CA ALA A 202 8.80 -15.89 -7.94
C ALA A 202 9.32 -17.18 -8.61
N LYS A 203 8.88 -17.46 -9.84
CA LYS A 203 9.37 -18.59 -10.63
C LYS A 203 10.87 -18.46 -10.93
N GLN A 204 11.34 -17.29 -11.35
CA GLN A 204 12.76 -17.06 -11.60
C GLN A 204 13.61 -17.25 -10.35
N ILE A 205 13.23 -16.63 -9.22
CA ILE A 205 13.96 -16.77 -7.95
C ILE A 205 14.04 -18.23 -7.51
N SER A 206 12.96 -19.01 -7.71
CA SER A 206 12.96 -20.44 -7.38
C SER A 206 13.89 -21.27 -8.25
N ASN A 207 14.03 -20.93 -9.54
CA ASN A 207 14.90 -21.63 -10.48
C ASN A 207 16.38 -21.33 -10.20
N THR A 208 16.74 -20.06 -9.98
CA THR A 208 18.13 -19.67 -9.68
C THR A 208 18.66 -20.39 -8.44
N ARG A 209 17.84 -20.50 -7.38
CA ARG A 209 18.22 -21.23 -6.15
C ARG A 209 18.48 -22.73 -6.36
N ALA A 210 17.84 -23.36 -7.35
CA ALA A 210 18.08 -24.75 -7.66
C ALA A 210 19.43 -24.96 -8.37
N GLU A 211 19.85 -23.98 -9.17
CA GLU A 211 21.08 -24.01 -9.97
C GLU A 211 22.32 -23.60 -9.16
N SER A 212 22.21 -22.62 -8.25
CA SER A 212 23.32 -22.15 -7.40
C SER A 212 23.86 -23.22 -6.43
N LYS A 213 23.11 -24.29 -6.16
CA LYS A 213 23.62 -25.43 -5.36
C LYS A 213 24.74 -26.21 -6.05
N LYS A 214 25.06 -25.92 -7.31
CA LYS A 214 25.98 -26.70 -8.14
C LYS A 214 27.28 -25.98 -8.56
N GLY A 215 27.45 -24.70 -8.23
CA GLY A 215 28.68 -23.97 -8.57
C GLY A 215 28.67 -22.52 -8.10
N ASN A 216 29.84 -22.04 -7.69
CA ASN A 216 30.12 -20.68 -7.24
C ASN A 216 29.62 -19.67 -8.29
N CYS A 217 28.59 -18.90 -7.99
CA CYS A 217 27.98 -17.92 -8.89
C CYS A 217 27.88 -16.58 -8.17
N ASP A 218 28.33 -15.53 -8.85
CA ASP A 218 28.40 -14.16 -8.34
C ASP A 218 27.00 -13.61 -8.02
N ASP A 219 26.83 -13.02 -6.83
CA ASP A 219 25.58 -12.45 -6.31
C ASP A 219 24.97 -11.34 -7.21
N PHE A 220 25.75 -10.79 -8.14
CA PHE A 220 25.38 -9.66 -8.98
C PHE A 220 24.29 -9.97 -10.03
N ASP A 221 24.03 -11.24 -10.35
CA ASP A 221 23.06 -11.63 -11.38
C ASP A 221 21.59 -11.63 -10.88
N ALA A 222 21.38 -11.60 -9.56
CA ALA A 222 20.05 -11.60 -8.97
C ALA A 222 19.28 -10.31 -9.28
N THR A 223 19.93 -9.15 -9.27
CA THR A 223 19.35 -7.83 -9.60
C THR A 223 18.85 -7.76 -11.04
N ALA A 224 19.64 -8.30 -11.97
CA ALA A 224 19.29 -8.33 -13.39
C ALA A 224 18.03 -9.19 -13.67
N SER A 225 17.77 -10.20 -12.84
CA SER A 225 16.68 -11.16 -13.06
C SER A 225 15.29 -10.53 -12.94
N TYR A 226 14.96 -9.90 -11.82
CA TYR A 226 13.62 -9.34 -11.61
C TYR A 226 13.41 -8.04 -12.40
N TYR A 227 14.47 -7.26 -12.65
CA TYR A 227 14.40 -6.04 -13.46
C TYR A 227 13.82 -6.33 -14.86
N ARG A 228 14.35 -7.35 -15.55
CA ARG A 228 13.87 -7.73 -16.88
C ARG A 228 12.41 -8.18 -16.88
N VAL A 229 11.97 -8.87 -15.83
CA VAL A 229 10.57 -9.31 -15.71
C VAL A 229 9.64 -8.10 -15.55
N ILE A 230 10.01 -7.15 -14.69
CA ILE A 230 9.26 -5.91 -14.49
C ILE A 230 9.21 -5.11 -15.79
N LEU A 231 10.36 -4.88 -16.43
CA LEU A 231 10.44 -4.14 -17.70
C LEU A 231 9.57 -4.77 -18.79
N ASN A 232 9.47 -6.10 -18.82
CA ASN A 232 8.63 -6.80 -19.80
C ASN A 232 7.13 -6.56 -19.58
N GLY A 233 6.69 -6.39 -18.33
CA GLY A 233 5.30 -6.05 -17.97
C GLY A 233 5.00 -4.55 -17.90
N ALA A 234 6.03 -3.70 -18.03
CA ALA A 234 5.90 -2.26 -17.89
C ALA A 234 5.02 -1.62 -19.01
N PRO A 235 4.29 -0.53 -18.70
CA PRO A 235 4.24 0.15 -17.40
C PRO A 235 3.35 -0.55 -16.37
N LYS A 236 2.42 -1.40 -16.82
CA LYS A 236 1.35 -1.98 -16.00
C LYS A 236 1.82 -2.77 -14.80
N SER A 237 3.02 -3.35 -14.88
CA SER A 237 3.63 -4.04 -13.76
C SER A 237 3.88 -3.15 -12.54
N LEU A 238 3.98 -1.84 -12.74
CA LEU A 238 4.25 -0.84 -11.70
C LEU A 238 2.98 -0.18 -11.16
N ASP A 239 1.80 -0.43 -11.74
CA ASP A 239 0.55 0.27 -11.36
C ASP A 239 0.26 0.12 -9.86
N LEU A 240 0.32 -1.12 -9.34
CA LEU A 240 0.08 -1.37 -7.91
C LEU A 240 1.18 -0.75 -7.02
N LEU A 241 2.44 -0.75 -7.47
CA LEU A 241 3.54 -0.15 -6.71
C LEU A 241 3.36 1.37 -6.60
N LEU A 242 2.98 2.02 -7.70
CA LEU A 242 2.69 3.45 -7.75
C LEU A 242 1.49 3.80 -6.88
N GLU A 243 0.43 2.98 -6.94
CA GLU A 243 -0.73 3.12 -6.05
C GLU A 243 -0.30 3.04 -4.57
N VAL A 244 0.45 2.01 -4.17
CA VAL A 244 0.95 1.86 -2.80
C VAL A 244 1.84 3.04 -2.40
N ALA A 245 2.67 3.55 -3.31
CA ALA A 245 3.47 4.76 -3.06
C ALA A 245 2.58 5.98 -2.77
N MET A 246 1.55 6.21 -3.59
CA MET A 246 0.59 7.30 -3.39
C MET A 246 -0.20 7.16 -2.08
N LEU A 247 -0.69 5.96 -1.76
CA LEU A 247 -1.39 5.70 -0.51
C LEU A 247 -0.49 5.90 0.72
N SER A 248 0.77 5.48 0.62
CA SER A 248 1.75 5.67 1.69
C SER A 248 2.09 7.15 1.91
N ASP A 249 2.11 7.95 0.85
CA ASP A 249 2.31 9.39 0.95
C ASP A 249 1.07 10.08 1.56
N PHE A 250 -0.12 9.73 1.09
CA PHE A 250 -1.39 10.25 1.63
C PHE A 250 -1.54 9.96 3.13
N LEU A 251 -1.25 8.73 3.56
CA LEU A 251 -1.35 8.32 4.97
C LEU A 251 -0.12 8.67 5.81
N LEU A 252 0.91 9.27 5.19
CA LEU A 252 2.18 9.64 5.82
C LEU A 252 2.89 8.44 6.49
N ILE A 253 2.93 7.30 5.81
CA ILE A 253 3.66 6.09 6.24
C ILE A 253 5.10 6.19 5.72
N GLU A 254 5.94 6.96 6.42
CA GLU A 254 7.29 7.33 5.97
C GLU A 254 8.14 6.14 5.48
N PRO A 255 8.24 5.01 6.21
CA PRO A 255 9.12 3.92 5.78
C PRO A 255 8.65 3.27 4.48
N LEU A 256 7.32 3.10 4.30
CA LEU A 256 6.76 2.52 3.09
C LEU A 256 6.98 3.46 1.89
N ARG A 257 6.73 4.76 2.08
CA ARG A 257 6.97 5.78 1.05
C ARG A 257 8.43 5.79 0.60
N GLN A 258 9.36 5.79 1.56
CA GLN A 258 10.78 5.75 1.24
C GLN A 258 11.16 4.47 0.50
N LEU A 259 10.64 3.33 0.93
CA LEU A 259 10.90 2.02 0.31
C LEU A 259 10.39 1.96 -1.14
N THR A 260 9.16 2.39 -1.40
CA THR A 260 8.59 2.39 -2.76
C THR A 260 9.31 3.37 -3.67
N CYS A 261 9.64 4.58 -3.19
CA CYS A 261 10.40 5.57 -3.96
C CYS A 261 11.83 5.09 -4.25
N ALA A 262 12.48 4.46 -3.28
CA ALA A 262 13.82 3.90 -3.46
C ALA A 262 13.82 2.76 -4.49
N PHE A 263 12.79 1.91 -4.50
CA PHE A 263 12.62 0.87 -5.51
C PHE A 263 12.44 1.44 -6.91
N LEU A 264 11.54 2.43 -7.08
CA LEU A 264 11.36 3.11 -8.37
C LEU A 264 12.65 3.79 -8.84
N ALA A 265 13.36 4.49 -7.95
CA ALA A 265 14.65 5.11 -8.28
C ALA A 265 15.69 4.06 -8.68
N SER A 266 15.75 2.92 -7.99
CA SER A 266 16.65 1.82 -8.34
C SER A 266 16.33 1.23 -9.72
N LEU A 267 15.05 1.07 -10.08
CA LEU A 267 14.67 0.62 -11.42
C LEU A 267 15.13 1.61 -12.49
N ALA A 268 14.96 2.91 -12.24
CA ALA A 268 15.40 3.95 -13.17
C ALA A 268 16.93 3.97 -13.33
N LEU A 269 17.68 3.85 -12.22
CA LEU A 269 19.16 3.81 -12.24
C LEU A 269 19.70 2.55 -12.92
N ASN A 270 18.97 1.43 -12.85
CA ASN A 270 19.32 0.17 -13.50
C ASN A 270 18.90 0.11 -14.97
N ALA A 271 18.23 1.14 -15.52
CA ALA A 271 17.88 1.18 -16.92
C ALA A 271 19.14 1.40 -17.78
N PRO A 272 19.56 0.41 -18.60
CA PRO A 272 20.78 0.49 -19.41
C PRO A 272 20.65 1.45 -20.59
N SER A 273 19.43 1.85 -20.94
CA SER A 273 19.16 2.78 -22.04
C SER A 273 17.94 3.65 -21.75
N GLU A 274 17.90 4.82 -22.39
CA GLU A 274 16.76 5.73 -22.33
C GLU A 274 15.46 5.07 -22.79
N ASN A 275 15.50 4.19 -23.80
CA ASN A 275 14.33 3.46 -24.27
C ASN A 275 13.71 2.55 -23.19
N GLU A 276 14.55 1.89 -22.38
CA GLU A 276 14.06 1.06 -21.28
C GLU A 276 13.47 1.93 -20.17
N LEU A 277 14.09 3.07 -19.87
CA LEU A 277 13.55 4.05 -18.92
C LEU A 277 12.19 4.60 -19.39
N LEU A 278 12.08 5.00 -20.66
CA LEU A 278 10.82 5.45 -21.25
C LEU A 278 9.74 4.37 -21.16
N ARG A 279 10.11 3.10 -21.45
CA ARG A 279 9.20 1.97 -21.33
C ARG A 279 8.71 1.75 -19.90
N LEU A 280 9.58 1.88 -18.89
CA LEU A 280 9.18 1.83 -17.47
C LEU A 280 8.14 2.92 -17.15
N CYS A 281 8.33 4.12 -17.71
CA CYS A 281 7.41 5.25 -17.56
C CYS A 281 6.15 5.14 -18.44
N GLY A 282 6.00 4.08 -19.25
CA GLY A 282 4.88 3.94 -20.17
C GLY A 282 4.92 4.86 -21.39
N LEU A 283 6.08 5.44 -21.67
CA LEU A 283 6.32 6.34 -22.80
C LEU A 283 6.92 5.56 -23.98
N GLN A 284 6.45 5.85 -25.18
CA GLN A 284 6.96 5.25 -26.42
C GLN A 284 8.19 5.99 -26.97
N ARG A 285 8.30 7.28 -26.65
CA ARG A 285 9.41 8.18 -27.03
C ARG A 285 9.53 9.30 -26.00
N ALA A 286 10.67 10.00 -26.02
CA ALA A 286 10.80 11.25 -25.31
C ALA A 286 9.71 12.25 -25.77
N LEU A 287 9.18 13.01 -24.82
CA LEU A 287 8.22 14.08 -25.09
C LEU A 287 8.94 15.25 -25.77
N THR A 288 8.28 15.89 -26.73
CA THR A 288 8.82 17.12 -27.34
C THR A 288 8.66 18.31 -26.39
N GLU A 289 9.39 19.40 -26.63
CA GLU A 289 9.26 20.64 -25.85
C GLU A 289 7.81 21.16 -25.84
N GLU A 290 7.12 21.07 -26.99
CA GLU A 290 5.71 21.49 -27.10
C GLU A 290 4.77 20.59 -26.29
N GLU A 291 5.11 19.30 -26.12
CA GLU A 291 4.36 18.36 -25.29
C GLU A 291 4.63 18.57 -23.79
N LEU A 292 5.80 19.11 -23.44
CA LEU A 292 6.20 19.43 -22.07
C LEU A 292 5.74 20.82 -21.61
N ASP A 293 5.41 21.73 -22.52
CA ASP A 293 4.92 23.08 -22.20
C ASP A 293 3.82 23.13 -21.12
N PRO A 294 2.78 22.27 -21.14
CA PRO A 294 1.77 22.25 -20.07
C PRO A 294 2.33 21.83 -18.71
N VAL A 295 3.34 20.97 -18.70
CA VAL A 295 4.04 20.53 -17.49
C VAL A 295 4.92 21.67 -16.97
N TYR A 296 5.64 22.37 -17.84
CA TYR A 296 6.42 23.55 -17.47
C TYR A 296 5.55 24.70 -16.98
N ALA A 297 4.33 24.87 -17.52
CA ALA A 297 3.40 25.85 -17.01
C ALA A 297 2.96 25.56 -15.56
N GLN A 298 2.79 24.28 -15.21
CA GLN A 298 2.44 23.84 -13.84
C GLN A 298 3.66 23.81 -12.91
N PHE A 299 4.82 23.45 -13.45
CA PHE A 299 6.07 23.27 -12.72
C PHE A 299 7.22 24.00 -13.42
N PRO A 300 7.29 25.34 -13.32
CA PRO A 300 8.27 26.13 -14.06
C PRO A 300 9.73 25.77 -13.78
N PHE A 301 10.02 25.25 -12.58
CA PHE A 301 11.38 24.82 -12.18
C PHE A 301 11.89 23.58 -12.92
N LEU A 302 11.01 22.82 -13.62
CA LEU A 302 11.42 21.70 -14.46
C LEU A 302 11.91 22.12 -15.83
N ARG A 303 11.62 23.36 -16.24
CA ARG A 303 12.11 23.88 -17.51
C ARG A 303 13.63 23.94 -17.42
N PRO A 304 14.38 23.38 -18.38
CA PRO A 304 15.81 23.59 -18.44
C PRO A 304 16.03 25.10 -18.41
N GLU A 305 16.71 25.61 -17.38
CA GLU A 305 17.21 26.97 -17.46
C GLU A 305 18.06 26.98 -18.73
N ASN A 306 17.74 27.86 -19.68
CA ASN A 306 18.60 28.07 -20.83
C ASN A 306 19.93 28.57 -20.26
N VAL A 307 20.83 27.65 -19.89
CA VAL A 307 22.23 27.92 -19.60
C VAL A 307 22.88 28.19 -20.96
N SER A 308 22.41 29.25 -21.60
CA SER A 308 22.98 29.84 -22.79
C SER A 308 23.57 31.16 -22.34
N GLU A 309 24.91 31.15 -22.27
CA GLU A 309 25.82 32.30 -22.25
C GLU A 309 26.03 33.02 -20.90
N ALA A 310 26.98 32.49 -20.12
CA ALA A 310 27.97 33.28 -19.39
C ALA A 310 29.37 32.80 -19.76
#